data_AF-A0A7S4EJM1-F1
#
_entry.id   AF-A0A7S4EJM1-F1
#
_cell.length_a   1.000
_cell.length_b   1.000
_cell.length_c   1.000
_cell.angle_alpha   90.00
_cell.angle_beta   90.00
_cell.angle_gamma   90.00
#
_symmetry.space_group_name_H-M   'P 1'
#
loop_
_entity.id
_entity.type
_entity.pdbx_description
1 polymer ?
#
loop_
_entity_poly.entity_id
_entity_poly.type
_entity_poly.pdbx_seq_one_letter_code
_entity_poly.pdbx_strand_id
1 'polypeptide(L)'
;KTPTKTKTKTPTRVWITIGGGGRTAAFPEICASSRLRQQLIESVLEKVKLVSNTSTGAGAKQQSQRDSFFIGGIDLDFFQPRTIRERDNYLLLLTEAIPRWHREGLKVSMTLHPHQGRMIPPSVYRQLDRIHFMTYDMIGGSSSNNNNNNYHASLGKVRQAVEELLQPGVGLETTPDRCCWGFRHTLGIFAIRHGSRHLVKSTTTRFVFVFVTTRTRTRTRVIR
;
A
#
# COMPACT_ATOMS: atom_id res chain seq x y z
N LYS A 1 -4.65 10.79 47.70
CA LYS A 1 -3.81 10.22 46.62
C LYS A 1 -4.67 10.09 45.37
N THR A 2 -4.42 10.87 44.33
CA THR A 2 -5.14 10.78 43.04
C THR A 2 -4.68 9.53 42.29
N PRO A 3 -5.58 8.68 41.76
CA PRO A 3 -5.19 7.49 41.01
C PRO A 3 -4.49 7.91 39.70
N THR A 4 -3.26 7.46 39.51
CA THR A 4 -2.52 7.64 38.26
C THR A 4 -3.17 6.83 37.16
N LYS A 5 -3.81 7.49 36.19
CA LYS A 5 -4.33 6.87 34.96
C LYS A 5 -3.18 6.15 34.24
N THR A 6 -3.22 4.82 34.23
CA THR A 6 -2.33 4.01 33.40
C THR A 6 -2.71 4.22 31.93
N LYS A 7 -1.77 4.74 31.13
CA LYS A 7 -1.97 4.86 29.69
C LYS A 7 -2.01 3.46 29.08
N THR A 8 -3.17 3.04 28.59
CA THR A 8 -3.28 1.82 27.79
C THR A 8 -2.53 2.02 26.48
N LYS A 9 -1.53 1.17 26.22
CA LYS A 9 -0.78 1.19 24.95
C LYS A 9 -1.71 0.66 23.86
N THR A 10 -1.97 1.48 22.84
CA THR A 10 -2.73 1.03 21.66
C THR A 10 -1.94 -0.03 20.90
N PRO A 11 -2.57 -1.13 20.45
CA PRO A 11 -1.89 -2.15 19.65
C PRO A 11 -1.27 -1.57 18.38
N THR A 12 -0.11 -2.10 17.98
CA THR A 12 0.55 -1.68 16.73
C THR A 12 -0.21 -2.28 15.54
N ARG A 13 -0.55 -1.44 14.56
CA ARG A 13 -1.18 -1.89 13.31
C ARG A 13 -0.11 -2.18 12.25
N VAL A 14 -0.11 -3.40 11.73
CA VAL A 14 0.78 -3.84 10.64
C VAL A 14 0.00 -3.94 9.34
N TRP A 15 0.67 -3.61 8.23
CA TRP A 15 0.13 -3.73 6.88
C TRP A 15 0.97 -4.73 6.09
N ILE A 16 0.31 -5.52 5.23
CA ILE A 16 0.96 -6.44 4.30
C ILE A 16 0.99 -5.79 2.93
N THR A 17 2.17 -5.56 2.37
CA THR A 17 2.32 -5.07 1.00
C THR A 17 2.48 -6.24 0.03
N ILE A 18 1.71 -6.25 -1.04
CA ILE A 18 1.76 -7.25 -2.11
C ILE A 18 2.30 -6.58 -3.37
N GLY A 19 3.44 -7.04 -3.85
CA GLY A 19 4.14 -6.47 -5.00
C GLY A 19 5.34 -5.62 -4.62
N GLY A 20 5.43 -4.42 -5.20
CA GLY A 20 6.54 -3.49 -5.11
C GLY A 20 7.67 -3.75 -6.10
N GLY A 21 8.64 -2.84 -6.10
CA GLY A 21 9.79 -2.89 -7.02
C GLY A 21 10.41 -4.29 -7.09
N GLY A 22 10.47 -4.86 -8.30
CA GLY A 22 11.01 -6.19 -8.58
C GLY A 22 10.11 -7.38 -8.25
N ARG A 23 8.90 -7.16 -7.69
CA ARG A 23 7.99 -8.23 -7.21
C ARG A 23 6.60 -8.18 -7.85
N THR A 24 6.47 -7.45 -8.95
CA THR A 24 5.19 -7.23 -9.65
C THR A 24 5.06 -8.02 -10.95
N ALA A 25 6.07 -8.81 -11.32
CA ALA A 25 6.11 -9.54 -12.59
C ALA A 25 4.94 -10.52 -12.77
N ALA A 26 4.38 -11.06 -11.68
CA ALA A 26 3.24 -11.98 -11.73
C ALA A 26 1.87 -11.29 -11.81
N PHE A 27 1.78 -9.97 -11.58
CA PHE A 27 0.50 -9.27 -11.56
C PHE A 27 -0.25 -9.33 -12.88
N PRO A 28 0.37 -9.14 -14.07
CA PRO A 28 -0.34 -9.25 -15.34
C PRO A 28 -1.09 -10.58 -15.50
N GLU A 29 -0.43 -11.70 -15.17
CA GLU A 29 -1.03 -13.04 -15.23
C GLU A 29 -2.14 -13.22 -14.19
N ILE A 30 -1.87 -12.87 -12.94
CA ILE A 30 -2.83 -13.00 -11.84
C ILE A 30 -4.09 -12.17 -12.13
N CYS A 31 -3.91 -10.92 -12.55
CA CYS A 31 -5.01 -10.00 -12.81
C CYS A 31 -5.83 -10.42 -14.03
N ALA A 32 -5.23 -11.06 -15.04
CA ALA A 32 -5.92 -11.51 -16.24
C ALA A 32 -6.87 -12.70 -16.00
N SER A 33 -6.63 -13.50 -14.96
CA SER A 33 -7.40 -14.72 -14.70
C SER A 33 -8.29 -14.58 -13.47
N SER A 34 -9.61 -14.66 -13.64
CA SER A 34 -10.57 -14.67 -12.52
C SER A 34 -10.17 -15.69 -11.45
N ARG A 35 -9.86 -16.92 -11.86
CA ARG A 35 -9.38 -17.97 -10.94
C ARG A 35 -8.16 -17.53 -10.12
N LEU A 36 -7.14 -16.95 -10.76
CA LEU A 36 -5.93 -16.51 -10.05
C LEU A 36 -6.18 -15.32 -9.14
N ARG A 37 -7.04 -14.37 -9.54
CA ARG A 37 -7.46 -13.26 -8.66
C ARG A 37 -8.14 -13.78 -7.41
N GLN A 38 -9.08 -14.72 -7.56
CA GLN A 38 -9.77 -15.35 -6.45
C GLN A 38 -8.80 -16.09 -5.53
N GLN A 39 -7.87 -16.87 -6.10
CA GLN A 39 -6.83 -17.55 -5.33
C GLN A 39 -5.93 -16.59 -4.54
N LEU A 40 -5.53 -15.46 -5.13
CA LEU A 40 -4.76 -14.43 -4.44
C LEU A 40 -5.54 -13.87 -3.24
N ILE A 41 -6.81 -13.51 -3.45
CA ILE A 41 -7.65 -12.89 -2.42
C ILE A 41 -7.85 -13.82 -1.23
N GLU A 42 -8.19 -15.10 -1.48
CA GLU A 42 -8.35 -16.10 -0.41
C GLU A 42 -7.02 -16.39 0.29
N SER A 43 -5.92 -16.54 -0.45
CA SER A 43 -4.60 -16.79 0.14
C SER A 43 -4.18 -15.67 1.10
N VAL A 44 -4.45 -14.41 0.75
CA VAL A 44 -4.17 -13.27 1.63
C VAL A 44 -4.97 -13.37 2.92
N LEU A 45 -6.28 -13.65 2.83
CA LEU A 45 -7.14 -13.79 4.00
C LEU A 45 -6.70 -14.94 4.91
N GLU A 46 -6.35 -16.09 4.35
CA GLU A 46 -5.81 -17.22 5.10
C GLU A 46 -4.54 -16.84 5.87
N LYS A 47 -3.59 -16.13 5.22
CA LYS A 47 -2.36 -15.68 5.89
C LYS A 47 -2.63 -14.66 6.99
N VAL A 48 -3.54 -13.71 6.75
CA VAL A 48 -3.97 -12.75 7.78
C VAL A 48 -4.55 -13.47 8.99
N LYS A 49 -5.45 -14.43 8.78
CA LYS A 49 -6.09 -15.22 9.85
C LYS A 49 -5.06 -16.04 10.62
N LEU A 50 -4.14 -16.70 9.91
CA LEU A 50 -3.06 -17.47 10.52
C LEU A 50 -2.19 -16.60 11.43
N VAL A 51 -1.70 -15.45 10.95
CA VAL A 51 -0.86 -14.53 11.73
C VAL A 51 -1.62 -13.96 12.94
N SER A 52 -2.91 -13.66 12.76
CA SER A 52 -3.75 -13.14 13.84
C SER A 52 -3.95 -14.19 14.94
N ASN A 53 -4.21 -15.44 14.59
CA ASN A 53 -4.40 -16.53 15.55
C ASN A 53 -3.11 -16.88 16.32
N THR A 54 -1.95 -16.81 15.66
CA THR A 54 -0.66 -17.01 16.36
C THR A 54 -0.36 -15.91 17.36
N SER A 55 -0.91 -14.71 17.17
CA SER A 55 -0.69 -13.57 18.04
C SER A 55 -1.58 -13.58 19.29
N THR A 56 -2.63 -14.42 19.32
CA THR A 56 -3.63 -14.51 20.39
C THR A 56 -3.64 -15.85 21.14
N GLY A 57 -2.73 -16.78 20.80
CA GLY A 57 -2.74 -18.15 21.34
C GLY A 57 -2.50 -18.26 22.85
N ALA A 58 -3.29 -19.10 23.50
CA ALA A 58 -3.31 -19.40 24.95
C ALA A 58 -2.01 -19.94 25.57
N GLY A 59 -0.94 -20.09 24.78
CA GLY A 59 0.43 -20.39 25.24
C GLY A 59 1.28 -19.15 25.53
N ALA A 60 0.80 -17.94 25.23
CA ALA A 60 1.48 -16.69 25.52
C ALA A 60 1.38 -16.29 27.01
N LYS A 61 1.69 -17.22 27.93
CA LYS A 61 1.63 -16.93 29.38
C LYS A 61 2.74 -16.00 29.88
N GLN A 62 3.77 -15.69 29.09
CA GLN A 62 4.84 -14.78 29.52
C GLN A 62 5.47 -13.96 28.38
N GLN A 63 4.89 -13.93 27.18
CA GLN A 63 5.39 -13.01 26.15
C GLN A 63 5.00 -11.59 26.60
N SER A 64 5.99 -10.84 27.08
CA SER A 64 5.84 -9.50 27.62
C SER A 64 4.81 -8.69 26.84
N GLN A 65 3.87 -8.06 27.55
CA GLN A 65 2.78 -7.19 27.09
C GLN A 65 3.21 -6.05 26.13
N ARG A 66 4.49 -5.98 25.76
CA ARG A 66 5.09 -4.86 25.06
C ARG A 66 4.74 -4.80 23.58
N ASP A 67 4.54 -5.90 22.86
CA ASP A 67 4.43 -5.82 21.39
C ASP A 67 3.27 -6.64 20.79
N SER A 68 2.03 -6.40 21.26
CA SER A 68 0.87 -6.86 20.51
C SER A 68 0.75 -6.07 19.20
N PHE A 69 0.71 -6.80 18.09
CA PHE A 69 0.38 -6.26 16.80
C PHE A 69 -0.77 -7.04 16.17
N PHE A 70 -1.44 -6.42 15.22
CA PHE A 70 -2.43 -7.09 14.38
C PHE A 70 -2.27 -6.63 12.95
N ILE A 71 -2.63 -7.49 12.00
CA ILE A 71 -2.70 -7.10 10.60
C ILE A 71 -3.97 -6.29 10.41
N GLY A 72 -3.83 -5.00 10.16
CA GLY A 72 -4.97 -4.09 9.99
C GLY A 72 -5.17 -3.62 8.57
N GLY A 73 -4.33 -4.03 7.62
CA GLY A 73 -4.55 -3.70 6.23
C GLY A 73 -3.62 -4.38 5.23
N ILE A 74 -4.01 -4.25 3.97
CA ILE A 74 -3.33 -4.75 2.78
C ILE A 74 -2.98 -3.55 1.89
N ASP A 75 -1.75 -3.50 1.42
CA ASP A 75 -1.27 -2.50 0.48
C ASP A 75 -0.96 -3.17 -0.87
N LEU A 76 -1.65 -2.76 -1.92
CA LEU A 76 -1.43 -3.27 -3.27
C LEU A 76 -0.45 -2.39 -4.01
N ASP A 77 0.73 -2.93 -4.29
CA ASP A 77 1.81 -2.23 -4.99
C ASP A 77 2.07 -2.89 -6.34
N PHE A 78 1.12 -2.72 -7.27
CA PHE A 78 1.32 -3.12 -8.67
C PHE A 78 2.04 -2.00 -9.43
N PHE A 79 3.37 -2.10 -9.43
CA PHE A 79 4.25 -1.21 -10.17
C PHE A 79 4.01 -1.32 -11.69
N GLN A 80 3.34 -0.31 -12.23
CA GLN A 80 3.23 0.03 -13.65
C GLN A 80 2.63 -1.07 -14.56
N PRO A 81 1.28 -1.19 -14.65
CA PRO A 81 0.64 -1.83 -15.79
C PRO A 81 1.17 -1.22 -17.09
N ARG A 82 1.68 -2.06 -17.99
CA ARG A 82 2.34 -1.63 -19.23
C ARG A 82 1.37 -1.38 -20.36
N THR A 83 0.16 -1.91 -20.25
CA THR A 83 -0.89 -1.82 -21.28
C THR A 83 -2.24 -1.44 -20.68
N ILE A 84 -3.12 -0.91 -21.52
CA ILE A 84 -4.54 -0.66 -21.16
C ILE A 84 -5.20 -1.96 -20.66
N ARG A 85 -4.89 -3.10 -21.29
CA ARG A 85 -5.41 -4.40 -20.89
C ARG A 85 -4.93 -4.81 -19.48
N GLU A 86 -3.66 -4.61 -19.17
CA GLU A 86 -3.13 -4.90 -17.82
C GLU A 86 -3.77 -4.01 -16.76
N ARG A 87 -3.99 -2.72 -17.09
CA ARG A 87 -4.74 -1.80 -16.23
C ARG A 87 -6.15 -2.32 -15.98
N ASP A 88 -6.90 -2.66 -17.01
CA ASP A 88 -8.30 -3.09 -16.87
C ASP A 88 -8.40 -4.38 -16.06
N ASN A 89 -7.49 -5.32 -16.29
CA ASN A 89 -7.35 -6.54 -15.49
C ASN A 89 -7.05 -6.24 -14.02
N TYR A 90 -6.20 -5.24 -13.74
CA TYR A 90 -5.94 -4.82 -12.36
C TYR A 90 -7.17 -4.20 -11.70
N LEU A 91 -7.97 -3.42 -12.45
CA LEU A 91 -9.23 -2.88 -11.95
C LEU A 91 -10.23 -4.00 -11.58
N LEU A 92 -10.25 -5.10 -12.32
CA LEU A 92 -11.04 -6.29 -11.95
C LEU A 92 -10.57 -6.87 -10.61
N LEU A 93 -9.26 -6.98 -10.38
CA LEU A 93 -8.71 -7.41 -9.08
C LEU A 93 -9.14 -6.47 -7.96
N LEU A 94 -9.03 -5.15 -8.13
CA LEU A 94 -9.42 -4.18 -7.11
C LEU A 94 -10.90 -4.28 -6.76
N THR A 95 -11.75 -4.38 -7.79
CA THR A 95 -13.21 -4.49 -7.64
C THR A 95 -13.62 -5.75 -6.89
N GLU A 96 -12.91 -6.87 -7.09
CA GLU A 96 -13.17 -8.14 -6.41
C GLU A 96 -12.55 -8.20 -5.00
N ALA A 97 -11.36 -7.63 -4.82
CA ALA A 97 -10.57 -7.77 -3.60
C ALA A 97 -11.02 -6.83 -2.48
N ILE A 98 -11.22 -5.54 -2.80
CA ILE A 98 -11.47 -4.51 -1.78
C ILE A 98 -12.72 -4.83 -0.94
N PRO A 99 -13.90 -5.13 -1.54
CA PRO A 99 -15.09 -5.43 -0.74
C PRO A 99 -14.93 -6.68 0.11
N ARG A 100 -14.15 -7.68 -0.33
CA ARG A 100 -13.90 -8.89 0.46
C ARG A 100 -13.01 -8.64 1.65
N TRP A 101 -11.91 -7.92 1.46
CA TRP A 101 -11.02 -7.58 2.56
C TRP A 101 -11.68 -6.62 3.57
N HIS A 102 -12.51 -5.68 3.10
CA HIS A 102 -13.31 -4.82 3.98
C HIS A 102 -14.29 -5.60 4.85
N ARG A 103 -14.97 -6.64 4.31
CA ARG A 103 -15.86 -7.52 5.08
C ARG A 103 -15.14 -8.26 6.22
N GLU A 104 -13.84 -8.50 6.06
CA GLU A 104 -12.99 -9.13 7.08
C GLU A 104 -12.33 -8.08 8.00
N GLY A 105 -12.76 -6.82 7.94
CA GLY A 105 -12.27 -5.73 8.79
C GLY A 105 -10.89 -5.19 8.40
N LEU A 106 -10.33 -5.61 7.26
CA LEU A 106 -9.04 -5.12 6.78
C LEU A 106 -9.19 -3.79 6.06
N LYS A 107 -8.22 -2.90 6.24
CA LYS A 107 -8.08 -1.69 5.44
C LYS A 107 -7.32 -1.99 4.15
N VAL A 108 -7.64 -1.27 3.08
CA VAL A 108 -6.97 -1.47 1.78
C VAL A 108 -6.34 -0.18 1.32
N SER A 109 -5.06 -0.25 0.97
CA SER A 109 -4.33 0.81 0.31
C SER A 109 -3.78 0.36 -1.02
N MET A 110 -3.46 1.34 -1.85
CA MET A 110 -2.82 1.11 -3.12
C MET A 110 -1.62 2.03 -3.23
N THR A 111 -0.50 1.47 -3.66
CA THR A 111 0.68 2.22 -4.04
C THR A 111 0.50 2.71 -5.47
N LEU A 112 0.69 4.02 -5.67
CA LEU A 112 0.41 4.71 -6.92
C LEU A 112 1.64 5.50 -7.36
N HIS A 113 2.18 5.15 -8.52
CA HIS A 113 3.19 5.97 -9.17
C HIS A 113 2.55 7.18 -9.85
N PRO A 114 3.21 8.36 -9.85
CA PRO A 114 2.80 9.54 -10.62
C PRO A 114 2.19 9.28 -12.00
N HIS A 115 2.82 8.48 -12.85
CA HIS A 115 2.33 8.20 -14.20
C HIS A 115 1.08 7.30 -14.24
N GLN A 116 0.79 6.54 -13.17
CA GLN A 116 -0.39 5.67 -13.10
C GLN A 116 -1.64 6.43 -12.67
N GLY A 117 -1.49 7.63 -12.09
CA GLY A 117 -2.59 8.37 -11.47
C GLY A 117 -3.82 8.55 -12.35
N ARG A 118 -3.60 8.84 -13.63
CA ARG A 118 -4.66 9.04 -14.62
C ARG A 118 -5.30 7.74 -15.12
N MET A 119 -4.70 6.60 -14.81
CA MET A 119 -5.17 5.28 -15.26
C MET A 119 -6.20 4.66 -14.32
N ILE A 120 -6.28 5.13 -13.07
CA ILE A 120 -7.21 4.58 -12.09
C ILE A 120 -8.49 5.43 -12.09
N PRO A 121 -9.69 4.82 -12.24
CA PRO A 121 -10.93 5.58 -12.25
C PRO A 121 -11.28 6.10 -10.84
N PRO A 122 -11.93 7.27 -10.70
CA PRO A 122 -12.32 7.83 -9.40
C PRO A 122 -13.14 6.88 -8.52
N SER A 123 -13.90 5.97 -9.11
CA SER A 123 -14.68 4.96 -8.38
C SER A 123 -13.82 4.01 -7.54
N VAL A 124 -12.58 3.72 -7.95
CA VAL A 124 -11.64 2.90 -7.17
C VAL A 124 -11.04 3.70 -6.02
N TYR A 125 -10.68 4.97 -6.25
CA TYR A 125 -10.17 5.86 -5.20
C TYR A 125 -11.14 5.99 -4.01
N ARG A 126 -12.44 6.00 -4.28
CA ARG A 126 -13.49 6.02 -3.25
C ARG A 126 -13.58 4.73 -2.43
N GLN A 127 -13.07 3.62 -2.92
CA GLN A 127 -13.05 2.33 -2.22
C GLN A 127 -11.79 2.14 -1.37
N LEU A 128 -10.67 2.77 -1.73
CA LEU A 128 -9.41 2.66 -0.99
C LEU A 128 -9.44 3.45 0.32
N ASP A 129 -8.92 2.89 1.40
CA ASP A 129 -8.76 3.62 2.67
C ASP A 129 -7.58 4.58 2.63
N ARG A 130 -6.55 4.26 1.85
CA ARG A 130 -5.34 5.08 1.68
C ARG A 130 -4.73 4.90 0.30
N ILE A 131 -3.97 5.89 -0.15
CA ILE A 131 -3.17 5.84 -1.37
C ILE A 131 -1.75 6.21 -1.01
N HIS A 132 -0.81 5.30 -1.23
CA HIS A 132 0.61 5.56 -1.06
C HIS A 132 1.15 6.15 -2.36
N PHE A 133 1.30 7.47 -2.42
CA PHE A 133 1.77 8.13 -3.63
C PHE A 133 3.30 8.13 -3.67
N MET A 134 3.84 7.47 -4.69
CA MET A 134 5.27 7.22 -4.88
C MET A 134 5.96 8.47 -5.42
N THR A 135 6.09 9.48 -4.57
CA THR A 135 6.73 10.77 -4.88
C THR A 135 8.24 10.70 -4.74
N TYR A 136 8.84 9.57 -5.12
CA TYR A 136 10.27 9.32 -5.15
C TYR A 136 10.65 8.62 -6.45
N ASP A 137 11.94 8.61 -6.79
CA ASP A 137 12.47 8.05 -8.04
C ASP A 137 11.80 8.61 -9.31
N MET A 138 11.39 9.88 -9.27
CA MET A 138 10.88 10.70 -10.37
C MET A 138 12.01 11.20 -11.30
N ILE A 139 13.06 10.40 -11.48
CA ILE A 139 14.17 10.67 -12.40
C ILE A 139 13.69 10.27 -13.82
N GLY A 140 13.79 11.17 -14.80
CA GLY A 140 13.47 10.83 -16.20
C GLY A 140 12.50 11.75 -16.96
N GLY A 141 12.07 12.89 -16.39
CA GLY A 141 11.37 13.92 -17.16
C GLY A 141 12.34 14.74 -18.00
N SER A 142 12.21 14.67 -19.33
CA SER A 142 13.05 15.24 -20.38
C SER A 142 13.35 16.74 -20.23
N SER A 143 14.39 17.07 -19.47
CA SER A 143 15.11 18.35 -19.61
C SER A 143 16.59 18.08 -19.42
N SER A 144 17.15 17.41 -20.43
CA SER A 144 18.57 17.45 -20.76
C SER A 144 18.98 18.92 -20.91
N ASN A 145 19.74 19.47 -19.96
CA ASN A 145 20.90 20.34 -20.25
C ASN A 145 21.51 21.08 -19.05
N ASN A 146 21.03 20.95 -17.82
CA ASN A 146 21.69 21.66 -16.71
C ASN A 146 22.26 20.71 -15.66
N ASN A 147 23.50 21.00 -15.26
CA ASN A 147 24.33 20.41 -14.19
C ASN A 147 23.68 20.46 -12.77
N ASN A 148 22.35 20.44 -12.67
CA ASN A 148 21.64 20.61 -11.43
C ASN A 148 21.32 19.26 -10.81
N ASN A 149 21.93 19.03 -9.65
CA ASN A 149 21.56 18.09 -8.59
C ASN A 149 20.41 17.13 -8.95
N ASN A 150 20.76 15.89 -9.25
CA ASN A 150 19.84 14.78 -9.51
C ASN A 150 19.02 14.41 -8.26
N TYR A 151 18.12 15.29 -7.82
CA TYR A 151 17.15 14.95 -6.79
C TYR A 151 16.17 13.93 -7.36
N HIS A 152 16.12 12.76 -6.72
CA HIS A 152 15.20 11.68 -7.06
C HIS A 152 13.73 12.12 -7.07
N ALA A 153 13.37 13.18 -6.34
CA ALA A 153 12.06 13.83 -6.43
C ALA A 153 12.13 15.28 -5.94
N SER A 154 12.43 16.21 -6.85
CA SER A 154 12.35 17.64 -6.54
C SER A 154 10.92 18.04 -6.13
N LEU A 155 10.76 18.99 -5.21
CA LEU A 155 9.45 19.49 -4.79
C LEU A 155 8.57 19.96 -5.97
N GLY A 156 9.15 20.55 -7.01
CA GLY A 156 8.43 20.95 -8.23
C GLY A 156 7.77 19.76 -8.94
N LYS A 157 8.53 18.67 -9.16
CA LYS A 157 8.00 17.42 -9.73
C LYS A 157 6.92 16.80 -8.85
N VAL A 158 7.12 16.75 -7.53
CA VAL A 158 6.12 16.24 -6.59
C VAL A 158 4.83 17.07 -6.70
N ARG A 159 4.93 18.40 -6.63
CA ARG A 159 3.79 19.31 -6.77
C ARG A 159 3.03 19.06 -8.07
N GLN A 160 3.74 19.02 -9.21
CA GLN A 160 3.13 18.76 -10.51
C GLN A 160 2.35 17.44 -10.50
N ALA A 161 2.95 16.35 -10.02
CA ALA A 161 2.30 15.05 -9.97
C ALA A 161 1.05 15.03 -9.07
N VAL A 162 1.05 15.82 -7.99
CA VAL A 162 -0.14 16.01 -7.14
C VAL A 162 -1.22 16.82 -7.85
N GLU A 163 -0.86 17.95 -8.45
CA GLU A 163 -1.79 18.81 -9.19
C GLU A 163 -2.47 18.07 -10.34
N GLU A 164 -1.73 17.19 -11.03
CA GLU A 164 -2.28 16.32 -12.07
C GLU A 164 -3.32 15.31 -11.52
N LEU A 165 -3.11 14.79 -10.31
CA LEU A 165 -4.04 13.87 -9.67
C LEU A 165 -5.30 14.55 -9.09
N LEU A 166 -5.20 15.85 -8.82
CA LEU A 166 -6.30 16.67 -8.31
C LEU A 166 -7.13 17.32 -9.42
N GLN A 167 -6.78 17.12 -10.69
CA GLN A 167 -7.56 17.65 -11.81
C GLN A 167 -9.00 17.07 -11.80
N PRO A 168 -10.00 17.85 -12.24
CA PRO A 168 -11.39 17.39 -12.30
C PRO A 168 -11.54 16.10 -13.10
N GLY A 169 -12.30 15.15 -12.55
CA GLY A 169 -12.50 13.83 -13.18
C GLY A 169 -11.30 12.88 -13.07
N VAL A 170 -10.22 13.31 -12.41
CA VAL A 170 -9.06 12.46 -12.09
C VAL A 170 -9.06 12.08 -10.61
N GLY A 171 -8.59 10.86 -10.38
CA GLY A 171 -8.47 10.14 -9.12
C GLY A 171 -8.78 10.85 -7.78
N LEU A 172 -7.93 11.79 -7.36
CA LEU A 172 -7.89 12.28 -5.97
C LEU A 172 -8.84 13.43 -5.67
N GLU A 173 -9.50 14.03 -6.66
CA GLU A 173 -10.39 15.20 -6.47
C GLU A 173 -11.37 14.99 -5.29
N THR A 174 -11.94 13.79 -5.19
CA THR A 174 -12.97 13.46 -4.19
C THR A 174 -12.42 12.84 -2.90
N THR A 175 -11.12 12.53 -2.82
CA THR A 175 -10.50 11.83 -1.69
C THR A 175 -9.07 12.28 -1.36
N PRO A 176 -8.77 13.60 -1.34
CA PRO A 176 -7.41 14.08 -1.11
C PRO A 176 -6.85 13.70 0.27
N ASP A 177 -7.73 13.53 1.27
CA ASP A 177 -7.39 13.16 2.65
C ASP A 177 -6.90 11.71 2.82
N ARG A 178 -7.08 10.89 1.77
CA ARG A 178 -6.63 9.49 1.72
C ARG A 178 -5.21 9.36 1.17
N CYS A 179 -4.66 10.41 0.59
CA CYS A 179 -3.31 10.38 0.04
C CYS A 179 -2.24 10.46 1.14
N CYS A 180 -1.22 9.63 1.00
CA CYS A 180 -0.05 9.54 1.84
C CYS A 180 1.18 9.76 0.97
N TRP A 181 1.97 10.77 1.30
CA TRP A 181 3.12 11.18 0.49
C TRP A 181 4.36 10.39 0.88
N GLY A 182 4.98 9.69 -0.08
CA GLY A 182 6.22 8.96 0.15
C GLY A 182 7.43 9.89 0.21
N PHE A 183 8.13 9.92 1.34
CA PHE A 183 9.42 10.59 1.48
C PHE A 183 10.54 9.56 1.52
N ARG A 184 11.56 9.72 0.68
CA ARG A 184 12.78 8.93 0.75
C ARG A 184 13.68 9.49 1.84
N HIS A 185 13.84 8.76 2.93
CA HIS A 185 14.89 8.99 3.91
C HIS A 185 16.08 8.09 3.57
N THR A 186 17.30 8.52 3.90
CA THR A 186 18.53 7.70 3.79
C THR A 186 18.46 6.39 4.60
N LEU A 187 17.43 6.22 5.44
CA LEU A 187 17.18 5.06 6.32
C LEU A 187 15.80 4.41 6.12
N GLY A 188 14.95 4.84 5.17
CA GLY A 188 13.61 4.27 4.97
C GLY A 188 12.60 5.19 4.27
N ILE A 189 11.36 4.74 4.05
CA ILE A 189 10.28 5.53 3.45
C ILE A 189 9.25 5.91 4.53
N PHE A 190 8.84 7.19 4.56
CA PHE A 190 7.81 7.70 5.46
C PHE A 190 6.59 8.22 4.69
N ALA A 191 5.41 8.05 5.28
CA ALA A 191 4.14 8.58 4.79
C ALA A 191 3.63 9.70 5.71
N ILE A 192 3.34 10.88 5.16
CA ILE A 192 2.69 11.98 5.88
C ILE A 192 1.25 12.13 5.39
N ARG A 193 0.29 12.15 6.32
CA ARG A 193 -1.13 12.42 6.04
C ARG A 193 -1.37 13.92 6.03
N HIS A 194 -1.96 14.44 4.94
CA HIS A 194 -2.37 15.83 4.87
C HIS A 194 -3.66 16.03 5.70
N GLY A 195 -3.63 16.91 6.69
CA GLY A 195 -4.78 17.28 7.52
C GLY A 195 -5.16 18.74 7.31
N SER A 196 -6.45 19.01 7.09
CA SER A 196 -7.02 20.36 6.96
C SER A 196 -6.79 21.19 8.22
N ARG A 197 -6.17 22.38 8.06
CA ARG A 197 -6.06 23.61 8.90
C ARG A 197 -6.36 23.60 10.43
N HIS A 198 -6.28 22.47 11.11
CA HIS A 198 -6.16 22.40 12.56
C HIS A 198 -4.99 21.48 12.89
N LEU A 199 -3.97 22.07 13.52
CA LEU A 199 -2.75 21.40 13.94
C LEU A 199 -3.07 20.43 15.09
N VAL A 200 -3.70 19.30 14.78
CA VAL A 200 -3.88 18.20 15.73
C VAL A 200 -2.53 17.51 15.87
N LYS A 201 -1.95 17.55 17.07
CA LYS A 201 -0.74 16.78 17.44
C LYS A 201 -1.02 15.29 17.15
N SER A 202 -0.53 14.80 16.01
CA SER A 202 -0.65 13.40 15.61
C SER A 202 0.23 12.56 16.52
N THR A 203 -0.37 11.67 17.31
CA THR A 203 0.35 10.64 18.06
C THR A 203 1.03 9.69 17.07
N THR A 204 2.36 9.61 17.17
CA THR A 204 3.25 8.81 16.34
C THR A 204 2.78 7.36 16.24
N THR A 205 2.09 7.00 15.16
CA THR A 205 1.84 5.60 14.80
C THR A 205 3.11 5.08 14.16
N ARG A 206 3.77 4.09 14.80
CA ARG A 206 4.90 3.38 14.19
C ARG A 206 4.35 2.38 13.18
N PHE A 207 4.82 2.46 11.94
CA PHE A 207 4.46 1.52 10.88
C PHE A 207 5.60 0.55 10.66
N VAL A 208 5.28 -0.73 10.56
CA VAL A 208 6.23 -1.79 10.16
C VAL A 208 5.65 -2.41 8.89
N PHE A 209 6.41 -2.37 7.81
CA PHE A 209 6.07 -3.03 6.55
C PHE A 209 6.62 -4.45 6.59
N VAL A 210 5.75 -5.45 6.49
CA VAL A 210 6.15 -6.86 6.41
C VAL A 210 5.91 -7.33 4.99
N PHE A 211 6.99 -7.77 4.33
CA PHE A 211 6.92 -8.28 2.96
C PHE A 211 6.63 -9.79 2.99
N VAL A 212 5.50 -10.20 2.40
CA VAL A 212 5.14 -11.61 2.24
C VAL A 212 5.36 -11.99 0.78
N THR A 213 6.25 -12.95 0.51
CA THR A 213 6.47 -13.50 -0.83
C THR A 213 5.75 -14.84 -0.97
N THR A 214 4.83 -14.94 -1.93
CA THR A 214 4.26 -16.24 -2.31
C THR A 214 5.19 -16.88 -3.34
N ARG A 215 6.07 -17.78 -2.90
CA ARG A 215 6.91 -18.56 -3.81
C ARG A 215 6.04 -19.62 -4.50
N THR A 216 5.61 -19.37 -5.74
CA THR A 216 5.03 -20.42 -6.59
C THR A 216 6.15 -21.40 -6.95
N ARG A 217 5.99 -22.66 -6.52
CA ARG A 217 7.00 -23.71 -6.72
C ARG A 217 6.75 -24.38 -8.06
N THR A 218 7.33 -23.86 -9.14
CA THR A 218 7.33 -24.54 -10.44
C THR A 218 8.33 -25.69 -10.38
N ARG A 219 7.86 -26.94 -10.31
CA ARG A 219 8.70 -28.13 -10.49
C ARG A 219 8.95 -28.34 -11.97
N THR A 220 10.10 -27.90 -12.47
CA THR A 220 10.61 -28.36 -13.76
C THR A 220 11.18 -29.77 -13.56
N ARG A 221 10.52 -30.79 -14.10
CA ARG A 221 11.13 -32.12 -14.27
C ARG A 221 12.13 -32.01 -15.43
N VAL A 222 13.41 -32.17 -15.12
CA VAL A 222 14.41 -32.53 -16.13
C VAL A 222 14.22 -34.03 -16.36
N ILE A 223 13.73 -34.39 -17.53
CA ILE A 223 13.84 -35.75 -18.05
C ILE A 223 15.23 -35.83 -18.68
N ARG A 224 16.06 -36.76 -18.20
CA ARG A 224 17.23 -37.26 -18.93
C ARG A 224 16.81 -38.51 -19.67
#